data_AF-A0A8H4QW26-F1
#
_entry.id   AF-A0A8H4QW26-F1
#
_cell.length_a   1.000
_cell.length_b   1.000
_cell.length_c   1.000
_cell.angle_alpha   90.00
_cell.angle_beta   90.00
_cell.angle_gamma   90.00
#
_symmetry.space_group_name_H-M   'P 1'
#
loop_
_entity.id
_entity.type
_entity.pdbx_description
1 polymer ?
#
loop_
_entity_poly.entity_id
_entity_poly.type
_entity_poly.pdbx_seq_one_letter_code
_entity_poly.pdbx_strand_id
1 'polypeptide(L)'
;MLALQTPEERHLSPITRLHDELLWMIMLENTELYNEGRLTTARYASQVCRKWRQLMLDSPSIWGRLIDTLELQVTSSSWVQEVLIRFRNAALWIIGPMHAFEPSPMKPGISKSAYRRLMKPDIFLTLVSAEWARIEILDVSDFWDSGENLTVDGHEQAQYWRRLFNQPAPLLKEFTFRYTTQSRRSARAYGVPQAWLLPSPLFNATAPALRKFGV
;
A
#
# COMPACT_ATOMS: atom_id res chain seq x y z
N MET A 1 -19.77 47.45 14.45
CA MET A 1 -19.31 47.71 13.06
C MET A 1 -19.21 46.38 12.34
N LEU A 2 -20.20 46.06 11.50
CA LEU A 2 -20.13 44.88 10.62
C LEU A 2 -19.35 45.29 9.37
N ALA A 3 -18.20 44.68 9.15
CA ALA A 3 -17.43 44.89 7.92
C ALA A 3 -18.28 44.38 6.74
N LEU A 4 -18.59 45.29 5.82
CA LEU A 4 -19.32 45.00 4.59
C LEU A 4 -18.43 44.13 3.69
N GLN A 5 -18.79 42.86 3.54
CA GLN A 5 -18.19 41.96 2.54
C GLN A 5 -18.38 42.56 1.15
N THR A 6 -17.28 42.64 0.39
CA THR A 6 -17.28 43.19 -0.97
C THR A 6 -18.12 42.31 -1.91
N PRO A 7 -18.67 42.85 -3.02
CA PRO A 7 -19.55 42.10 -3.92
C PRO A 7 -18.92 40.81 -4.50
N GLU A 8 -17.59 40.75 -4.59
CA GLU A 8 -16.85 39.57 -5.05
C GLU A 8 -16.89 38.39 -4.06
N GLU A 9 -17.06 38.64 -2.76
CA GLU A 9 -17.06 37.58 -1.73
C GLU A 9 -18.37 36.77 -1.70
N ARG A 10 -19.44 37.24 -2.36
CA ARG A 10 -20.79 36.65 -2.28
C ARG A 10 -20.97 35.37 -3.12
N HIS A 11 -19.99 34.97 -3.92
CA HIS A 11 -20.09 33.78 -4.78
C HIS A 11 -19.01 32.72 -4.53
N LEU A 12 -18.16 32.90 -3.51
CA LEU A 12 -17.19 31.89 -3.13
C LEU A 12 -17.89 30.75 -2.38
N SER A 13 -17.80 29.53 -2.93
CA SER A 13 -18.26 28.33 -2.24
C SER A 13 -17.66 28.29 -0.82
N PRO A 14 -18.43 27.94 0.23
CA PRO A 14 -17.93 27.90 1.61
C PRO A 14 -16.61 27.14 1.77
N ILE A 15 -16.39 26.12 0.94
CA ILE A 15 -15.20 25.27 0.96
C ILE A 15 -13.92 26.01 0.55
N THR A 16 -14.03 27.10 -0.22
CA THR A 16 -12.88 27.92 -0.63
C THR A 16 -12.37 28.81 0.50
N ARG A 17 -13.20 29.06 1.53
CA ARG A 17 -12.87 29.85 2.71
C ARG A 17 -12.19 29.04 3.81
N LEU A 18 -12.16 27.71 3.69
CA LEU A 18 -11.40 26.86 4.62
C LEU A 18 -9.90 27.15 4.49
N HIS A 19 -9.22 27.22 5.63
CA HIS A 19 -7.77 27.29 5.69
C HIS A 19 -7.15 26.05 5.05
N ASP A 20 -5.98 26.21 4.43
CA ASP A 20 -5.33 25.15 3.67
C ASP A 20 -4.99 23.95 4.57
N GLU A 21 -4.63 24.20 5.83
CA GLU A 21 -4.40 23.14 6.82
C GLU A 21 -5.65 22.31 7.13
N LEU A 22 -6.81 22.96 7.29
CA LEU A 22 -8.08 22.25 7.53
C LEU A 22 -8.44 21.40 6.31
N LEU A 23 -8.25 21.97 5.12
CA LEU A 23 -8.53 21.27 3.88
C LEU A 23 -7.57 20.08 3.68
N TRP A 24 -6.30 20.26 4.01
CA TRP A 24 -5.29 19.20 3.97
C TRP A 24 -5.63 18.08 4.95
N MET A 25 -6.03 18.41 6.19
CA MET A 25 -6.46 17.40 7.17
C MET A 25 -7.67 16.59 6.68
N ILE A 26 -8.66 17.25 6.07
CA ILE A 26 -9.81 16.56 5.46
C ILE A 26 -9.34 15.61 4.36
N MET A 27 -8.43 16.05 3.49
CA MET A 27 -7.88 15.20 2.44
C MET A 27 -7.09 14.01 3.00
N LEU A 28 -6.35 14.24 4.07
CA LEU A 28 -5.57 13.21 4.75
C LEU A 28 -6.46 12.14 5.38
N GLU A 29 -7.59 12.55 5.98
CA GLU A 29 -8.58 11.62 6.54
C GLU A 29 -9.16 10.67 5.47
N ASN A 30 -9.30 11.15 4.24
CA ASN A 30 -9.74 10.31 3.12
C ASN A 30 -8.70 9.27 2.69
N THR A 31 -7.47 9.33 3.20
CA THR A 31 -6.38 8.36 2.90
C THR A 31 -6.28 7.21 3.88
N GLU A 32 -7.13 7.16 4.91
CA GLU A 32 -7.10 6.11 5.93
C GLU A 32 -7.21 4.70 5.32
N LEU A 33 -6.46 3.75 5.88
CA LEU A 33 -6.20 2.41 5.28
C LEU A 33 -7.46 1.60 5.00
N TYR A 34 -8.52 1.83 5.77
CA TYR A 34 -9.77 1.08 5.71
C TYR A 34 -10.85 1.80 4.89
N ASN A 35 -10.52 2.93 4.27
CA ASN A 35 -11.42 3.59 3.33
C ASN A 35 -11.29 2.90 1.97
N GLU A 36 -12.37 2.23 1.55
CA GLU A 36 -12.46 1.64 0.22
C GLU A 36 -12.30 2.72 -0.87
N GLY A 37 -11.52 2.42 -1.90
CA GLY A 37 -11.31 3.32 -3.02
C GLY A 37 -10.58 4.62 -2.66
N ARG A 38 -9.74 4.65 -1.61
CA ARG A 38 -8.95 5.83 -1.18
C ARG A 38 -8.21 6.52 -2.33
N LEU A 39 -7.60 5.78 -3.25
CA LEU A 39 -6.89 6.35 -4.40
C LEU A 39 -7.87 7.00 -5.39
N THR A 40 -9.01 6.34 -5.62
CA THR A 40 -10.11 6.87 -6.43
C THR A 40 -10.72 8.13 -5.81
N THR A 41 -10.97 8.14 -4.51
CA THR A 41 -11.44 9.30 -3.74
C THR A 41 -10.46 10.45 -3.82
N ALA A 42 -9.16 10.19 -3.64
CA ALA A 42 -8.14 11.22 -3.76
C ALA A 42 -8.06 11.81 -5.17
N ARG A 43 -8.20 10.96 -6.20
CA ARG A 43 -8.28 11.40 -7.60
C ARG A 43 -9.47 12.33 -7.81
N TYR A 44 -10.67 11.96 -7.34
CA TYR A 44 -11.86 12.82 -7.48
C TYR A 44 -11.76 14.10 -6.67
N ALA A 45 -11.23 14.05 -5.44
CA ALA A 45 -10.98 15.23 -4.63
C ALA A 45 -10.05 16.23 -5.36
N SER A 46 -9.01 15.74 -6.04
CA SER A 46 -8.10 16.57 -6.84
C SER A 46 -8.75 17.26 -8.05
N GLN A 47 -10.01 16.97 -8.35
CA GLN A 47 -10.77 17.52 -9.48
C GLN A 47 -11.91 18.46 -9.08
N VAL A 48 -12.17 18.63 -7.78
CA VAL A 48 -13.27 19.49 -7.28
C VAL A 48 -13.07 20.95 -7.66
N CYS A 49 -11.89 21.50 -7.37
CA CYS A 49 -11.53 22.87 -7.77
C CYS A 49 -10.00 23.03 -7.82
N ARG A 50 -9.53 24.17 -8.35
CA ARG A 50 -8.09 24.47 -8.47
C ARG A 50 -7.36 24.44 -7.13
N LYS A 51 -7.98 24.98 -6.08
CA LYS A 51 -7.42 24.99 -4.72
C LYS A 51 -7.18 23.58 -4.20
N TRP A 52 -8.17 22.70 -4.35
CA TRP A 52 -8.06 21.30 -3.92
C TRP A 52 -7.00 20.56 -4.70
N ARG A 53 -7.01 20.73 -6.03
CA ARG A 53 -6.00 20.16 -6.92
C ARG A 53 -4.60 20.55 -6.47
N GLN A 54 -4.34 21.85 -6.30
CA GLN A 54 -3.02 22.35 -5.95
C GLN A 54 -2.56 21.76 -4.62
N LEU A 55 -3.40 21.85 -3.59
CA LEU A 55 -3.06 21.35 -2.26
C LEU A 55 -2.75 19.84 -2.26
N MET A 56 -3.55 19.03 -2.97
CA MET A 56 -3.30 17.60 -3.07
C MET A 56 -2.02 17.28 -3.85
N LEU A 57 -1.77 17.95 -4.97
CA LEU A 57 -0.57 17.72 -5.79
C LEU A 57 0.71 18.15 -5.06
N ASP A 58 0.64 19.19 -4.23
CA ASP A 58 1.76 19.71 -3.44
C ASP A 58 1.98 18.96 -2.12
N SER A 59 1.18 17.94 -1.83
CA SER A 59 1.22 17.19 -0.57
C SER A 59 1.66 15.73 -0.77
N PRO A 60 2.98 15.45 -0.85
CA PRO A 60 3.50 14.09 -0.98
C PRO A 60 2.99 13.12 0.09
N SER A 61 2.70 13.60 1.30
CA SER A 61 2.16 12.80 2.40
C SER A 61 0.81 12.16 2.08
N ILE A 62 -0.04 12.83 1.29
CA ILE A 62 -1.32 12.27 0.86
C ILE A 62 -1.05 11.08 -0.05
N TRP A 63 -0.21 11.24 -1.07
CA TRP A 63 0.10 10.17 -2.03
C TRP A 63 0.86 9.00 -1.42
N GLY A 64 1.73 9.25 -0.44
CA GLY A 64 2.45 8.20 0.29
C GLY A 64 1.52 7.29 1.10
N ARG A 65 0.32 7.78 1.48
CA ARG A 65 -0.69 7.01 2.19
C ARG A 65 -1.66 6.24 1.28
N LEU A 66 -1.58 6.43 -0.03
CA LEU A 66 -2.51 5.84 -1.01
C LEU A 66 -1.96 4.59 -1.70
N ILE A 67 -0.86 4.01 -1.20
CA ILE A 67 -0.23 2.85 -1.84
C ILE A 67 -1.02 1.59 -1.50
N ASP A 68 -2.01 1.31 -2.34
CA ASP A 68 -2.70 0.03 -2.43
C ASP A 68 -2.18 -0.71 -3.65
N THR A 69 -1.39 -1.76 -3.46
CA THR A 69 -0.75 -2.42 -4.61
C THR A 69 -1.74 -3.24 -5.42
N LEU A 70 -2.86 -3.66 -4.84
CA LEU A 70 -3.93 -4.33 -5.57
C LEU A 70 -4.65 -3.34 -6.48
N GLU A 71 -5.01 -2.16 -5.97
CA GLU A 71 -5.61 -1.08 -6.78
C GLU A 71 -4.62 -0.59 -7.85
N LEU A 72 -3.34 -0.42 -7.52
CA LEU A 72 -2.32 0.03 -8.46
C LEU A 72 -2.06 -0.98 -9.58
N GLN A 73 -2.06 -2.28 -9.28
CA GLN A 73 -1.78 -3.34 -10.27
C GLN A 73 -2.80 -3.36 -11.41
N VAL A 74 -4.07 -3.08 -11.10
CA VAL A 74 -5.17 -3.02 -12.09
C VAL A 74 -5.28 -1.68 -12.82
N THR A 75 -4.57 -0.64 -12.35
CA THR A 75 -4.57 0.68 -13.01
C THR A 75 -3.57 0.77 -14.18
N SER A 76 -3.65 1.87 -14.94
CA SER A 76 -2.71 2.13 -16.03
C SER A 76 -1.30 2.37 -15.50
N SER A 77 -0.29 1.98 -16.28
CA SER A 77 1.12 2.21 -15.93
C SER A 77 1.45 3.69 -15.71
N SER A 78 0.81 4.58 -16.48
CA SER A 78 0.93 6.03 -16.31
C SER A 78 0.42 6.51 -14.95
N TRP A 79 -0.66 5.90 -14.43
CA TRP A 79 -1.21 6.28 -13.14
C TRP A 79 -0.32 5.81 -11.99
N VAL A 80 0.20 4.58 -12.09
CA VAL A 80 1.20 4.08 -11.15
C VAL A 80 2.39 5.04 -11.08
N GLN A 81 2.98 5.37 -12.23
CA GLN A 81 4.13 6.27 -12.30
C GLN A 81 3.82 7.64 -11.69
N GLU A 82 2.62 8.17 -11.93
CA GLU A 82 2.20 9.44 -11.34
C GLU A 82 2.12 9.38 -9.81
N VAL A 83 1.57 8.30 -9.24
CA VAL A 83 1.56 8.08 -7.79
C VAL A 83 2.99 8.01 -7.24
N LEU A 84 3.88 7.27 -7.93
CA LEU A 84 5.30 7.16 -7.53
C LEU A 84 6.01 8.52 -7.53
N ILE A 85 5.79 9.34 -8.57
CA ILE A 85 6.38 10.68 -8.67
C ILE A 85 5.86 11.59 -7.56
N ARG A 86 4.58 11.48 -7.19
CA ARG A 86 3.94 12.41 -6.24
C ARG A 86 4.29 12.14 -4.78
N PHE A 87 4.45 10.89 -4.36
CA PHE A 87 4.82 10.64 -2.96
C PHE A 87 6.26 11.04 -2.63
N ARG A 88 7.14 11.23 -3.64
CA ARG A 88 8.53 11.70 -3.50
C ARG A 88 9.27 11.04 -2.33
N ASN A 89 9.56 11.79 -1.27
CA ASN A 89 10.27 11.39 -0.05
C ASN A 89 9.35 11.24 1.18
N ALA A 90 8.03 11.18 1.00
CA ALA A 90 7.07 11.01 2.08
C ALA A 90 7.21 9.65 2.80
N ALA A 91 6.74 9.59 4.05
CA ALA A 91 6.50 8.31 4.71
C ALA A 91 5.41 7.52 3.95
N LEU A 92 5.56 6.21 3.89
CA LEU A 92 4.70 5.36 3.05
C LEU A 92 3.80 4.45 3.87
N TRP A 93 2.56 4.32 3.42
CA TRP A 93 1.64 3.30 3.90
C TRP A 93 1.36 2.34 2.75
N ILE A 94 1.91 1.13 2.83
CA ILE A 94 1.83 0.13 1.78
C ILE A 94 0.90 -0.99 2.24
N ILE A 95 -0.16 -1.22 1.46
CA ILE A 95 -1.03 -2.38 1.60
C ILE A 95 -0.85 -3.25 0.36
N GLY A 96 -0.70 -4.56 0.56
CA GLY A 96 -0.59 -5.48 -0.56
C GLY A 96 -0.59 -6.95 -0.18
N PRO A 97 -0.61 -7.83 -1.18
CA PRO A 97 -0.57 -9.26 -0.96
C PRO A 97 0.83 -9.71 -0.53
N MET A 98 0.95 -10.71 0.35
CA MET A 98 2.26 -11.30 0.72
C MET A 98 2.98 -11.88 -0.50
N HIS A 99 2.20 -12.38 -1.46
CA HIS A 99 2.67 -13.11 -2.61
C HIS A 99 2.44 -12.29 -3.87
N ALA A 100 3.44 -12.33 -4.76
CA ALA A 100 3.24 -11.95 -6.14
C ALA A 100 2.05 -12.72 -6.67
N PHE A 101 1.07 -12.00 -7.23
CA PHE A 101 -0.13 -12.59 -7.81
C PHE A 101 0.27 -13.77 -8.71
N GLU A 102 0.06 -14.99 -8.24
CA GLU A 102 -0.05 -16.12 -9.17
C GLU A 102 -1.43 -15.96 -9.81
N PRO A 103 -1.50 -16.03 -11.14
CA PRO A 103 -2.78 -15.95 -11.80
C PRO A 103 -3.65 -17.17 -11.44
N SER A 104 -4.96 -16.95 -11.54
CA SER A 104 -5.97 -17.98 -11.82
C SER A 104 -5.44 -19.14 -12.69
N PRO A 105 -5.94 -20.39 -12.52
CA PRO A 105 -5.33 -21.60 -13.09
C PRO A 105 -4.90 -21.40 -14.54
N MET A 106 -3.63 -21.70 -14.79
CA MET A 106 -2.95 -21.54 -16.08
C MET A 106 -3.86 -21.93 -17.24
N LYS A 107 -4.04 -21.03 -18.21
CA LYS A 107 -4.57 -21.43 -19.52
C LYS A 107 -3.67 -22.56 -20.05
N PRO A 108 -4.23 -23.74 -20.43
CA PRO A 108 -3.44 -24.83 -20.97
C PRO A 108 -2.59 -24.33 -22.14
N GLY A 109 -1.27 -24.61 -22.09
CA GLY A 109 -0.35 -24.33 -23.20
C GLY A 109 0.54 -23.09 -23.07
N ILE A 110 0.40 -22.26 -22.02
CA ILE A 110 1.38 -21.19 -21.76
C ILE A 110 2.41 -21.68 -20.75
N SER A 111 3.70 -21.69 -21.12
CA SER A 111 4.78 -22.03 -20.19
C SER A 111 4.87 -21.02 -19.04
N LYS A 112 5.21 -21.48 -17.82
CA LYS A 112 5.47 -20.62 -16.65
C LYS A 112 6.43 -19.47 -16.97
N SER A 113 7.45 -19.69 -17.80
CA SER A 113 8.42 -18.66 -18.18
C SER A 113 7.89 -17.66 -19.22
N ALA A 114 6.98 -18.07 -20.10
CA ALA A 114 6.27 -17.16 -21.00
C ALA A 114 5.26 -16.32 -20.20
N TYR A 115 4.62 -16.93 -19.21
CA TYR A 115 3.67 -16.26 -18.33
C TYR A 115 4.34 -15.21 -17.43
N ARG A 116 5.46 -15.54 -16.77
CA ARG A 116 6.27 -14.59 -15.98
C ARG A 116 6.74 -13.39 -16.80
N ARG A 117 6.97 -13.54 -18.11
CA ARG A 117 7.34 -12.45 -19.02
C ARG A 117 6.16 -11.53 -19.39
N LEU A 118 4.93 -12.03 -19.27
CA LEU A 118 3.69 -11.28 -19.52
C LEU A 118 3.16 -10.60 -18.25
N MET A 119 3.57 -11.07 -17.07
CA MET A 119 3.20 -10.47 -15.79
C MET A 119 4.00 -9.20 -15.55
N LYS A 120 3.31 -8.14 -15.13
CA LYS A 120 3.97 -6.95 -14.60
C LYS A 120 4.83 -7.39 -13.39
N PRO A 121 6.05 -6.84 -13.21
CA PRO A 121 6.82 -7.08 -12.00
C PRO A 121 5.95 -6.78 -10.79
N ASP A 122 6.07 -7.61 -9.75
CA ASP A 122 5.29 -7.45 -8.53
C ASP A 122 5.59 -6.08 -7.92
N ILE A 123 4.65 -5.16 -8.12
CA ILE A 123 4.78 -3.78 -7.68
C ILE A 123 4.91 -3.72 -6.15
N PHE A 124 4.30 -4.67 -5.43
CA PHE A 124 4.38 -4.73 -3.99
C PHE A 124 5.78 -5.05 -3.51
N LEU A 125 6.33 -6.20 -3.90
CA LEU A 125 7.69 -6.58 -3.48
C LEU A 125 8.74 -5.57 -4.00
N THR A 126 8.52 -5.00 -5.18
CA THR A 126 9.39 -3.96 -5.74
C THR A 126 9.38 -2.71 -4.86
N LEU A 127 8.20 -2.19 -4.51
CA LEU A 127 8.07 -0.99 -3.66
C LEU A 127 8.56 -1.23 -2.24
N VAL A 128 8.19 -2.37 -1.64
CA VAL A 128 8.59 -2.72 -0.29
C VAL A 128 10.12 -2.80 -0.17
N SER A 129 10.79 -3.42 -1.16
CA SER A 129 12.26 -3.49 -1.18
C SER A 129 12.90 -2.11 -1.37
N ALA A 130 12.38 -1.32 -2.31
CA ALA A 130 13.00 -0.05 -2.70
C ALA A 130 12.83 1.03 -1.63
N GLU A 131 11.71 1.02 -0.92
CA GLU A 131 11.31 2.10 -0.03
C GLU A 131 11.28 1.68 1.45
N TRP A 132 11.84 0.52 1.79
CA TRP A 132 11.79 -0.08 3.13
C TRP A 132 12.02 0.90 4.28
N ALA A 133 13.06 1.73 4.17
CA ALA A 133 13.44 2.68 5.21
C ALA A 133 12.38 3.77 5.50
N ARG A 134 11.46 4.00 4.55
CA ARG A 134 10.44 5.05 4.60
C ARG A 134 9.04 4.53 4.92
N ILE A 135 8.88 3.21 4.98
CA ILE A 135 7.57 2.60 5.27
C ILE A 135 7.23 2.87 6.73
N GLU A 136 6.09 3.50 6.94
CA GLU A 136 5.53 3.76 8.26
C GLU A 136 4.48 2.72 8.64
N ILE A 137 3.66 2.31 7.67
CA ILE A 137 2.67 1.25 7.84
C ILE A 137 2.83 0.24 6.72
N LEU A 138 2.96 -1.03 7.11
CA LEU A 138 2.98 -2.16 6.19
C LEU A 138 1.86 -3.14 6.58
N ASP A 139 0.87 -3.27 5.70
CA ASP A 139 -0.23 -4.23 5.85
C ASP A 139 -0.11 -5.29 4.76
N VAL A 140 0.36 -6.47 5.17
CA VAL A 140 0.57 -7.63 4.33
C VAL A 140 -0.64 -8.54 4.47
N SER A 141 -1.32 -8.82 3.36
CA SER A 141 -2.49 -9.70 3.33
C SER A 141 -2.20 -10.98 2.55
N ASP A 142 -2.55 -12.12 3.13
CA ASP A 142 -2.43 -13.42 2.49
C ASP A 142 -3.65 -13.66 1.59
N PHE A 143 -3.66 -13.10 0.39
CA PHE A 143 -4.68 -13.37 -0.62
C PHE A 143 -4.39 -14.70 -1.34
N TRP A 144 -4.57 -15.82 -0.65
CA TRP A 144 -4.63 -17.15 -1.27
C TRP A 144 -6.01 -17.77 -1.10
N ASP A 145 -6.63 -18.12 -2.23
CA ASP A 145 -7.87 -18.92 -2.31
C ASP A 145 -7.68 -20.22 -3.11
N SER A 146 -6.53 -20.46 -3.73
CA SER A 146 -6.28 -21.71 -4.47
C SER A 146 -5.47 -22.70 -3.65
N GLY A 147 -6.11 -23.81 -3.24
CA GLY A 147 -5.51 -24.95 -2.55
C GLY A 147 -4.51 -25.77 -3.39
N GLU A 148 -3.64 -25.11 -4.16
CA GLU A 148 -2.57 -25.77 -4.90
C GLU A 148 -1.23 -25.63 -4.16
N ASN A 149 -0.46 -26.71 -4.21
CA ASN A 149 0.72 -26.95 -3.40
C ASN A 149 1.70 -25.76 -3.41
N LEU A 150 2.08 -25.27 -2.23
CA LEU A 150 3.18 -24.34 -2.03
C LEU A 150 4.45 -24.92 -2.66
N THR A 151 4.75 -24.47 -3.87
CA THR A 151 5.93 -24.91 -4.62
C THR A 151 7.19 -24.19 -4.13
N VAL A 152 8.33 -24.55 -4.72
CA VAL A 152 9.70 -24.00 -4.54
C VAL A 152 9.74 -22.48 -4.32
N ASP A 153 8.81 -21.74 -4.92
CA ASP A 153 8.70 -20.27 -4.87
C ASP A 153 8.49 -19.72 -3.44
N GLY A 154 7.90 -20.50 -2.54
CA GLY A 154 7.65 -20.01 -1.19
C GLY A 154 8.89 -20.01 -0.28
N HIS A 155 9.90 -20.85 -0.54
CA HIS A 155 11.18 -20.77 0.17
C HIS A 155 11.94 -19.49 -0.20
N GLU A 156 11.91 -19.10 -1.48
CA GLU A 156 12.50 -17.84 -1.95
C GLU A 156 11.80 -16.63 -1.32
N GLN A 157 10.47 -16.66 -1.22
CA GLN A 157 9.70 -15.62 -0.54
C GLN A 157 10.02 -15.54 0.96
N ALA A 158 10.12 -16.68 1.65
CA ALA A 158 10.51 -16.71 3.06
C ALA A 158 11.93 -16.13 3.24
N GLN A 159 12.87 -16.46 2.35
CA GLN A 159 14.21 -15.86 2.37
C GLN A 159 14.18 -14.36 2.10
N TYR A 160 13.36 -13.91 1.15
CA TYR A 160 13.19 -12.49 0.83
C TYR A 160 12.74 -11.70 2.07
N TRP A 161 11.64 -12.12 2.70
CA TRP A 161 11.11 -11.47 3.91
C TRP A 161 12.11 -11.51 5.06
N ARG A 162 12.83 -12.63 5.23
CA ARG A 162 13.88 -12.75 6.24
C ARG A 162 15.01 -11.74 6.02
N ARG A 163 15.44 -11.54 4.77
CA ARG A 163 16.47 -10.54 4.43
C ARG A 163 15.96 -9.14 4.69
N LEU A 164 14.72 -8.85 4.28
CA LEU A 164 14.09 -7.55 4.44
C LEU A 164 13.92 -7.16 5.92
N PHE A 165 13.41 -8.07 6.76
CA PHE A 165 13.24 -7.79 8.20
C PHE A 165 14.56 -7.60 8.96
N ASN A 166 15.67 -8.09 8.41
CA ASN A 166 17.01 -7.81 8.94
C ASN A 166 17.55 -6.43 8.51
N GLN A 167 16.86 -5.70 7.65
CA GLN A 167 17.23 -4.33 7.26
C GLN A 167 16.60 -3.30 8.22
N PRO A 168 17.27 -2.15 8.46
CA PRO A 168 16.71 -1.05 9.24
C PRO A 168 15.38 -0.54 8.69
N ALA A 169 14.36 -0.52 9.54
CA ALA A 169 13.03 0.04 9.29
C ALA A 169 12.77 1.19 10.28
N PRO A 170 13.51 2.32 10.19
CA PRO A 170 13.50 3.36 11.22
C PRO A 170 12.14 4.05 11.38
N LEU A 171 11.33 4.10 10.33
CA LEU A 171 10.01 4.75 10.35
C LEU A 171 8.84 3.77 10.56
N LEU A 172 9.08 2.46 10.56
CA LEU A 172 8.00 1.47 10.63
C LEU A 172 7.32 1.53 11.99
N LYS A 173 6.06 1.97 12.02
CA LYS A 173 5.24 2.11 13.23
C LYS A 173 4.24 0.98 13.37
N GLU A 174 3.67 0.52 12.26
CA GLU A 174 2.61 -0.48 12.26
C GLU A 174 2.91 -1.55 11.23
N PHE A 175 2.98 -2.80 11.70
CA PHE A 175 3.11 -3.97 10.84
C PHE A 175 1.95 -4.91 11.12
N THR A 176 1.16 -5.16 10.08
CA THR A 176 0.04 -6.08 10.15
C THR A 176 0.26 -7.17 9.12
N PHE A 177 0.13 -8.41 9.57
CA PHE A 177 0.17 -9.58 8.72
C PHE A 177 -1.18 -10.31 8.86
N ARG A 178 -1.96 -10.40 7.79
CA ARG A 178 -3.29 -11.04 7.79
C ARG A 178 -3.24 -12.38 7.06
N TYR A 179 -3.42 -13.47 7.79
CA TYR A 179 -3.64 -14.81 7.20
C TYR A 179 -5.13 -15.08 6.98
N THR A 180 -5.51 -15.70 5.87
CA THR A 180 -6.87 -16.28 5.75
C THR A 180 -6.98 -17.53 6.63
N THR A 181 -8.16 -17.77 7.21
CA THR A 181 -8.44 -18.99 8.00
C THR A 181 -8.29 -20.27 7.16
N GLN A 182 -8.50 -20.17 5.85
CA GLN A 182 -8.27 -21.22 4.87
C GLN A 182 -6.77 -21.53 4.73
N SER A 183 -5.93 -20.50 4.63
CA SER A 183 -4.47 -20.63 4.65
C SER A 183 -3.97 -21.35 5.91
N ARG A 184 -4.55 -21.09 7.10
CA ARG A 184 -4.18 -21.82 8.33
C ARG A 184 -4.50 -23.33 8.30
N ARG A 185 -5.62 -23.72 7.69
CA ARG A 185 -6.01 -25.14 7.56
C ARG A 185 -5.14 -25.84 6.52
N SER A 186 -4.93 -25.21 5.38
CA SER A 186 -4.05 -25.70 4.32
C SER A 186 -2.60 -25.82 4.79
N ALA A 187 -2.05 -24.80 5.47
CA ALA A 187 -0.69 -24.83 5.99
C ALA A 187 -0.44 -26.02 6.93
N ARG A 188 -1.42 -26.34 7.80
CA ARG A 188 -1.36 -27.54 8.66
C ARG A 188 -1.53 -28.84 7.87
N ALA A 189 -2.44 -28.87 6.90
CA ALA A 189 -2.72 -30.06 6.09
C ALA A 189 -1.56 -30.43 5.14
N TYR A 190 -0.84 -29.45 4.61
CA TYR A 190 0.28 -29.63 3.69
C TYR A 190 1.65 -29.64 4.39
N GLY A 191 1.68 -29.65 5.73
CA GLY A 191 2.93 -29.70 6.49
C GLY A 191 3.83 -28.49 6.26
N VAL A 192 3.26 -27.32 5.97
CA VAL A 192 4.01 -26.07 5.81
C VAL A 192 4.79 -25.85 7.10
N PRO A 193 6.14 -25.85 7.03
CA PRO A 193 6.95 -25.78 8.22
C PRO A 193 6.59 -24.53 9.03
N GLN A 194 6.54 -24.68 10.35
CA GLN A 194 6.35 -23.57 11.29
C GLN A 194 7.35 -22.42 11.06
N ALA A 195 8.47 -22.69 10.36
CA ALA A 195 9.47 -21.71 9.90
C ALA A 195 8.99 -20.71 8.82
N TRP A 196 7.82 -20.92 8.23
CA TRP A 196 7.13 -19.98 7.33
C TRP A 196 6.23 -19.02 8.11
N LEU A 197 5.90 -19.37 9.35
CA LEU A 197 5.40 -18.39 10.31
C LEU A 197 6.55 -17.44 10.57
N LEU A 198 6.28 -16.16 10.38
CA LEU A 198 7.24 -15.07 10.45
C LEU A 198 8.32 -15.30 11.53
N PRO A 199 9.63 -15.20 11.19
CA PRO A 199 10.71 -15.60 12.08
C PRO A 199 10.67 -14.79 13.37
N SER A 200 10.54 -15.46 14.52
CA SER A 200 10.65 -14.80 15.82
C SER A 200 12.10 -14.78 16.30
N PRO A 201 12.64 -13.64 16.78
CA PRO A 201 12.00 -12.32 16.82
C PRO A 201 12.01 -11.63 15.44
N LEU A 202 10.85 -11.08 15.04
CA LEU A 202 10.75 -10.24 13.85
C LEU A 202 11.46 -8.92 14.08
N PHE A 203 12.05 -8.39 13.01
CA PHE A 203 12.81 -7.13 12.99
C PHE A 203 14.09 -7.12 13.84
N ASN A 204 14.35 -8.04 14.79
CA ASN A 204 15.63 -8.10 15.53
C ASN A 204 16.20 -6.71 15.96
N ALA A 205 15.35 -5.85 16.53
CA ALA A 205 15.65 -4.45 16.90
C ALA A 205 15.95 -3.45 15.75
N THR A 206 15.66 -3.80 14.50
CA THR A 206 15.84 -2.94 13.32
C THR A 206 14.66 -1.97 13.08
N ALA A 207 13.55 -2.13 13.81
CA ALA A 207 12.33 -1.30 13.70
C ALA A 207 12.03 -0.54 15.01
N PRO A 208 12.80 0.51 15.35
CA PRO A 208 12.70 1.19 16.64
C PRO A 208 11.38 1.94 16.87
N ALA A 209 10.67 2.31 15.80
CA ALA A 209 9.40 3.02 15.88
C ALA A 209 8.17 2.08 15.98
N LEU A 210 8.38 0.76 15.92
CA LEU A 210 7.30 -0.22 15.84
C LEU A 210 6.50 -0.23 17.14
N ARG A 211 5.22 0.14 17.03
CA ARG A 211 4.29 0.27 18.16
C ARG A 211 3.08 -0.65 18.05
N LYS A 212 2.73 -1.09 16.85
CA LYS A 212 1.64 -2.04 16.61
C LYS A 212 2.14 -3.20 15.75
N PHE A 213 1.87 -4.41 16.22
CA PHE A 213 2.24 -5.65 15.56
C PHE A 213 1.04 -6.61 15.62
N GLY A 214 0.50 -6.98 14.45
CA GLY A 214 -0.65 -7.90 14.33
C GLY A 214 -0.35 -9.07 13.40
N VAL A 215 -0.77 -10.28 13.79
CA VAL A 215 -0.58 -11.57 13.08
C VAL A 215 -1.85 -12.43 13.19
#